data_AF-A0A3N9XUX3-F1
#
_entry.id   AF-A0A3N9XUX3-F1
#
_cell.length_a   1.000
_cell.length_b   1.000
_cell.length_c   1.000
_cell.angle_alpha   90.00
_cell.angle_beta   90.00
_cell.angle_gamma   90.00
#
_symmetry.space_group_name_H-M   'P 1'
#
loop_
_entity.id
_entity.type
_entity.pdbx_description
1 polymer ?
#
loop_
_entity_poly.entity_id
_entity_poly.type
_entity_poly.pdbx_seq_one_letter_code
_entity_poly.pdbx_strand_id
1 'polypeptide(L)' 'MLNMLRASHRRLGWSPEESEEFLHRLDRHGEPTAYLFQCLRCGTHLASWDIG' A
#
# COMPACT_ATOMS: atom_id res chain seq x y z
N MET A 1 -9.54 6.36 -4.79
CA MET A 1 -8.64 5.60 -3.90
C MET A 1 -7.31 6.33 -3.69
N LEU A 2 -6.54 6.63 -4.75
CA LEU A 2 -5.24 7.33 -4.66
C LEU A 2 -5.30 8.72 -3.99
N ASN A 3 -6.35 9.51 -4.22
CA ASN A 3 -6.49 10.83 -3.57
C ASN A 3 -6.62 10.75 -2.04
N MET A 4 -7.18 9.67 -1.48
CA MET A 4 -7.23 9.49 -0.03
C MET A 4 -5.86 9.14 0.55
N LEU A 5 -5.06 8.35 -0.18
CA LEU A 5 -3.68 8.03 0.22
C LEU A 5 -2.80 9.28 0.21
N ARG A 6 -2.88 10.11 -0.84
CA ARG A 6 -2.18 11.40 -0.94
C ARG A 6 -2.51 12.33 0.24
N ALA A 7 -3.78 12.45 0.60
CA ALA A 7 -4.22 13.28 1.72
C ALA A 7 -3.74 12.75 3.08
N SER A 8 -3.66 11.42 3.25
CA SER A 8 -3.12 10.80 4.45
C SER A 8 -1.60 10.94 4.56
N HIS A 9 -0.86 10.77 3.47
CA HIS A 9 0.61 10.95 3.46
C HIS A 9 1.02 12.39 3.79
N ARG A 10 0.32 13.39 3.25
CA ARG A 10 0.53 14.80 3.66
C ARG A 10 0.29 15.02 5.15
N ARG A 11 -0.73 14.38 5.73
CA ARG A 11 -1.00 14.46 7.18
C ARG A 11 0.06 13.76 8.02
N LEU A 12 0.75 12.76 7.46
CA LEU A 12 1.87 12.05 8.08
C LEU A 12 3.23 12.74 7.83
N GLY A 13 3.23 13.90 7.17
CA GLY A 13 4.44 14.73 6.96
C GLY A 13 5.27 14.35 5.74
N TRP A 14 4.77 13.46 4.87
CA TRP A 14 5.48 13.09 3.65
C TRP A 14 5.41 14.23 2.63
N SER A 15 6.49 14.42 1.88
CA SER A 15 6.52 15.33 0.74
C SER A 15 5.61 14.81 -0.40
N PRO A 16 5.15 15.71 -1.28
CA PRO A 16 4.44 15.32 -2.49
C PRO A 16 5.25 14.33 -3.34
N GLU A 17 6.56 14.53 -3.45
CA GLU A 17 7.45 13.70 -4.26
C GLU A 17 7.55 12.27 -3.69
N GLU A 18 7.79 12.13 -2.37
CA GLU A 18 7.81 10.82 -1.69
C GLU A 18 6.46 10.10 -1.81
N SER A 19 5.36 10.86 -1.78
CA SER A 19 4.02 10.31 -1.93
C SER A 19 3.78 9.77 -3.34
N GLU A 20 4.17 10.50 -4.38
CA GLU A 20 3.99 10.06 -5.77
C GLU A 20 4.93 8.90 -6.11
N GLU A 21 6.19 8.91 -5.66
CA GLU A 21 7.12 7.79 -5.84
C GLU A 21 6.58 6.51 -5.22
N PHE A 22 6.07 6.60 -3.99
CA PHE A 22 5.43 5.50 -3.32
C PHE A 22 4.18 4.99 -4.06
N LEU A 23 3.30 5.88 -4.52
CA LEU A 23 2.11 5.49 -5.28
C LEU A 23 2.47 4.87 -6.64
N HIS A 24 3.59 5.28 -7.23
CA HIS A 24 4.09 4.71 -8.48
C HIS A 24 4.56 3.27 -8.30
N ARG A 25 5.08 2.91 -7.12
CA ARG A 25 5.41 1.51 -6.77
C ARG A 25 4.16 0.63 -6.62
N LEU A 26 2.99 1.22 -6.38
CA LEU A 26 1.71 0.51 -6.30
C LEU A 26 1.05 0.32 -7.68
N ASP A 27 1.79 0.49 -8.78
CA ASP A 27 1.29 0.24 -10.12
C ASP A 27 0.75 -1.21 -10.23
N ARG A 28 -0.44 -1.34 -10.82
CA ARG A 28 -1.09 -2.62 -11.12
C ARG A 28 -0.27 -3.53 -12.04
N HIS A 29 0.72 -2.97 -12.74
CA HIS A 29 1.67 -3.68 -13.60
C HIS A 29 3.04 -3.85 -12.95
N GLY A 30 3.25 -3.31 -11.75
CA GLY A 30 4.46 -3.49 -10.96
C GLY A 30 4.48 -4.81 -10.20
N GLU A 31 5.61 -5.10 -9.57
CA GLU A 31 5.75 -6.25 -8.68
C GLU A 31 4.79 -6.12 -7.47
N PRO A 32 4.22 -7.23 -6.98
CA PRO A 32 3.32 -7.20 -5.82
C PRO A 32 4.01 -6.57 -4.61
N THR A 33 3.51 -5.43 -4.17
CA THR A 33 4.09 -4.72 -3.01
C THR A 33 3.54 -5.22 -1.68
N ALA A 34 2.41 -5.93 -1.67
CA ALA A 34 1.80 -6.46 -0.47
C ALA A 34 1.05 -7.75 -0.78
N TYR A 35 0.94 -8.62 0.23
CA TYR A 35 0.23 -9.88 0.15
C TYR A 35 -0.93 -9.90 1.15
N LEU A 36 -2.08 -10.38 0.68
CA LEU A 36 -3.25 -10.62 1.53
C LEU A 36 -3.48 -12.13 1.65
N PHE A 37 -3.36 -12.66 2.85
CA PHE A 37 -3.62 -14.06 3.13
C PHE A 37 -5.01 -14.22 3.75
N GLN A 38 -5.77 -15.20 3.29
CA GLN A 38 -7.03 -15.59 3.90
C GLN A 38 -6.89 -16.99 4.51
N CYS A 39 -7.22 -17.13 5.79
CA CYS A 39 -7.30 -18.44 6.43
C CYS A 39 -8.54 -19.19 5.91
N LEU A 40 -8.34 -20.31 5.22
CA LEU A 40 -9.44 -21.13 4.72
C LEU A 40 -10.28 -21.82 5.80
N ARG A 41 -9.80 -21.85 7.06
CA ARG A 41 -10.49 -22.51 8.18
C ARG A 41 -11.43 -21.57 8.95
N CYS A 42 -11.05 -20.31 9.12
CA CYS A 42 -11.81 -19.34 9.93
C CYS A 42 -12.14 -18.03 9.19
N GLY A 43 -11.63 -17.82 7.97
CA GLY A 43 -11.89 -16.63 7.17
C GLY A 43 -11.12 -15.37 7.60
N THR A 44 -10.27 -15.45 8.62
CA THR A 44 -9.44 -14.31 9.04
C THR A 44 -8.48 -13.89 7.94
N HIS A 45 -8.36 -12.57 7.74
CA HIS A 45 -7.44 -11.97 6.78
C HIS A 45 -6.17 -11.48 7.50
N LEU A 46 -5.01 -11.79 6.94
CA LEU A 46 -3.72 -11.26 7.38
C LEU A 46 -3.10 -10.48 6.21
N ALA A 47 -2.90 -9.18 6.42
CA ALA A 47 -2.16 -8.34 5.47
C ALA A 47 -0.67 -8.36 5.86
N SER A 48 0.19 -8.62 4.88
CA SER A 48 1.65 -8.50 5.02
C SER A 48 2.18 -7.57 3.94
N TRP A 49 3.14 -6.75 4.32
CA TRP A 49 3.83 -5.86 3.41
C TRP A 49 5.32 -6.18 3.47
N ASP A 50 5.88 -6.57 2.33
CA ASP A 50 7.32 -6.75 2.20
C ASP A 50 7.98 -5.37 2.06
N ILE A 51 8.57 -4.90 3.16
CA ILE A 51 9.46 -3.75 3.17
C ILE A 51 10.86 -4.33 2.94
N GLY A 52 11.23 -4.47 1.66
CA GLY A 52 12.60 -4.75 1.25
C GLY A 52 13.54 -3.63 1.68
#